data_AF-A0A0W7X5R5-F1
#
_entry.id   AF-A0A0W7X5R5-F1
#
_cell.length_a   1.000
_cell.length_b   1.000
_cell.length_c   1.000
_cell.angle_alpha   90.00
_cell.angle_beta   90.00
_cell.angle_gamma   90.00
#
_symmetry.space_group_name_H-M   'P 1'
#
loop_
_entity.id
_entity.type
_entity.pdbx_description
1 polymer ?
#
loop_
_entity_poly.entity_id
_entity_poly.type
_entity_poly.pdbx_seq_one_letter_code
_entity_poly.pdbx_strand_id
1 'polypeptide(L)'
;MAADGEGTRRPAAQPSVPASAAPLIALLDRLAGLPTAPDPPDGPVLDWVRRQVLAALAASGVVPVEDHGTVDPARHSVVATRTAPSGQLRDAIAATVRPGYLWGGTLLRPQEVVAYVLPGEPEPDGTGRTDDVDDVDDVNDIDDVNDIDEVDKVDEVDEVCATGAVSEEGDTRHE
;
A
#
# COMPACT_ATOMS: atom_id res chain seq x y z
N MET A 1 -40.03 -27.81 -36.97
CA MET A 1 -40.68 -26.73 -36.20
C MET A 1 -39.98 -26.69 -34.85
N ALA A 2 -39.24 -25.61 -34.59
CA ALA A 2 -38.54 -25.15 -33.36
C ALA A 2 -37.85 -26.22 -32.48
N ALA A 3 -36.52 -26.30 -32.39
CA ALA A 3 -35.52 -25.34 -31.91
C ALA A 3 -35.67 -24.99 -30.42
N ASP A 4 -34.96 -25.71 -29.56
CA ASP A 4 -34.57 -25.24 -28.22
C ASP A 4 -33.11 -25.58 -28.00
N GLY A 5 -32.26 -24.60 -28.37
CA GLY A 5 -30.85 -24.60 -28.00
C GLY A 5 -30.75 -24.27 -26.53
N GLU A 6 -30.34 -25.24 -25.72
CA GLU A 6 -29.84 -25.01 -24.37
C GLU A 6 -28.61 -24.13 -24.46
N GLY A 7 -28.85 -22.82 -24.33
CA GLY A 7 -27.81 -21.83 -24.07
C GLY A 7 -27.12 -22.22 -22.77
N THR A 8 -25.95 -22.83 -22.91
CA THR A 8 -24.98 -22.99 -21.85
C THR A 8 -24.74 -21.59 -21.30
N ARG A 9 -25.38 -21.23 -20.18
CA ARG A 9 -25.04 -20.03 -19.44
C ARG A 9 -23.60 -20.23 -18.98
N ARG A 10 -22.67 -19.70 -19.76
CA ARG A 10 -21.27 -19.51 -19.40
C ARG A 10 -21.30 -18.95 -17.98
N PRO A 11 -20.69 -19.60 -16.97
CA PRO A 11 -20.60 -19.02 -15.64
C PRO A 11 -20.03 -17.62 -15.85
N ALA A 12 -20.80 -16.59 -15.49
CA ALA A 12 -20.31 -15.23 -15.49
C ALA A 12 -19.00 -15.30 -14.72
N ALA A 13 -17.88 -15.03 -15.40
CA ALA A 13 -16.56 -15.01 -14.79
C ALA A 13 -16.74 -14.13 -13.56
N GLN A 14 -16.75 -14.74 -12.38
CA GLN A 14 -16.90 -13.99 -11.15
C GLN A 14 -15.83 -12.94 -11.24
N PRO A 15 -16.18 -11.65 -11.11
CA PRO A 15 -15.17 -10.64 -11.18
C PRO A 15 -14.23 -11.02 -10.04
N SER A 16 -13.03 -11.42 -10.41
CA SER A 16 -11.97 -11.75 -9.48
C SER A 16 -11.26 -10.44 -9.20
N VAL A 17 -10.83 -10.28 -7.95
CA VAL A 17 -10.01 -9.15 -7.57
C VAL A 17 -8.86 -9.05 -8.59
N PRO A 18 -8.60 -7.86 -9.17
CA PRO A 18 -7.53 -7.70 -10.13
C PRO A 18 -6.24 -8.18 -9.48
N ALA A 19 -5.49 -9.06 -10.15
CA ALA A 19 -4.24 -9.61 -9.62
C ALA A 19 -3.23 -8.51 -9.26
N SER A 20 -3.36 -7.33 -9.87
CA SER A 20 -2.59 -6.12 -9.58
C SER A 20 -2.98 -5.39 -8.30
N ALA A 21 -4.16 -5.64 -7.70
CA ALA A 21 -4.63 -4.90 -6.53
C ALA A 21 -3.74 -5.11 -5.30
N ALA A 22 -3.46 -6.37 -4.95
CA ALA A 22 -2.60 -6.71 -3.81
C ALA A 22 -1.19 -6.10 -3.90
N PRO A 23 -0.42 -6.24 -5.02
CA PRO A 23 0.91 -5.66 -5.11
C PRO A 23 0.89 -4.12 -5.12
N LEU A 24 -0.13 -3.48 -5.70
CA LEU A 24 -0.27 -2.01 -5.67
C LEU A 24 -0.60 -1.50 -4.25
N ILE A 25 -1.45 -2.22 -3.51
CA ILE A 25 -1.72 -1.92 -2.09
C ILE A 25 -0.44 -2.08 -1.26
N ALA A 26 0.31 -3.16 -1.48
CA ALA A 26 1.58 -3.38 -0.79
C ALA A 26 2.62 -2.27 -1.10
N LEU A 27 2.62 -1.75 -2.33
CA LEU A 27 3.46 -0.61 -2.70
C LEU A 27 3.05 0.66 -1.95
N LEU A 28 1.74 0.95 -1.83
CA LEU A 28 1.25 2.08 -1.04
C LEU A 28 1.65 1.96 0.44
N ASP A 29 1.55 0.77 1.02
CA ASP A 29 1.99 0.51 2.39
C ASP A 29 3.49 0.78 2.58
N ARG A 30 4.32 0.34 1.64
CA ARG A 30 5.77 0.61 1.68
C ARG A 30 6.07 2.11 1.57
N LEU A 31 5.38 2.82 0.67
CA LEU A 31 5.53 4.27 0.53
C LEU A 31 5.12 5.00 1.81
N ALA A 32 4.06 4.56 2.49
CA ALA A 32 3.61 5.13 3.76
C ALA A 32 4.57 4.85 4.93
N GLY A 33 5.32 3.75 4.86
CA GLY A 33 6.33 3.38 5.86
C GLY A 33 7.68 4.10 5.68
N LEU A 34 7.87 4.89 4.63
CA LEU A 34 9.12 5.62 4.41
C LEU A 34 9.30 6.71 5.47
N PRO A 35 10.52 6.86 6.03
CA PRO A 35 10.80 7.91 7.00
C PRO A 35 10.58 9.27 6.34
N THR A 36 9.58 10.01 6.81
CA THR A 36 9.32 11.37 6.35
C THR A 36 10.28 12.31 7.07
N ALA A 37 11.34 12.73 6.39
CA ALA A 37 12.11 13.89 6.83
C ALA A 37 11.26 15.15 6.67
N PRO A 38 11.46 16.21 7.48
CA PRO A 38 10.87 17.51 7.19
C PRO A 38 11.47 18.03 5.88
N ASP A 39 10.62 18.21 4.86
CA ASP A 39 10.97 18.66 3.51
C ASP A 39 11.95 17.74 2.74
N PRO A 40 11.56 16.49 2.44
CA PRO A 40 12.41 15.59 1.68
C PRO A 40 12.44 16.05 0.20
N PRO A 41 13.61 16.02 -0.47
CA PRO A 41 13.72 16.42 -1.87
C PRO A 41 12.81 15.57 -2.79
N ASP A 42 12.51 14.34 -2.39
CA ASP A 42 11.68 13.40 -3.12
C ASP A 42 10.19 13.49 -2.78
N GLY A 43 9.78 14.34 -1.82
CA GLY A 43 8.39 14.47 -1.37
C GLY A 43 7.37 14.64 -2.52
N PRO A 44 7.59 15.56 -3.47
CA PRO A 44 6.70 15.74 -4.62
C PRO A 44 6.62 14.52 -5.54
N VAL A 45 7.73 13.78 -5.69
CA VAL A 45 7.79 12.57 -6.51
C VAL A 45 7.02 11.45 -5.83
N LEU A 46 7.19 11.24 -4.52
CA LEU A 46 6.45 10.26 -3.75
C LEU A 46 4.94 10.55 -3.77
N ASP A 47 4.54 11.82 -3.62
CA ASP A 47 3.14 12.25 -3.72
C ASP A 47 2.56 12.01 -5.12
N TRP A 48 3.36 12.21 -6.17
CA TRP A 48 2.97 11.86 -7.52
C TRP A 48 2.80 10.34 -7.69
N VAL A 49 3.77 9.53 -7.25
CA VAL A 49 3.69 8.05 -7.31
C VAL A 49 2.46 7.54 -6.58
N ARG A 50 2.20 8.03 -5.36
CA ARG A 50 1.02 7.68 -4.57
C ARG A 50 -0.27 7.95 -5.34
N ARG A 51 -0.40 9.13 -5.95
CA ARG A 51 -1.57 9.49 -6.77
C ARG A 51 -1.72 8.58 -7.99
N GLN A 52 -0.62 8.22 -8.66
CA GLN A 52 -0.67 7.32 -9.81
C GLN A 52 -1.12 5.91 -9.42
N VAL A 53 -0.60 5.38 -8.31
CA VAL A 53 -1.02 4.05 -7.81
C VAL A 53 -2.49 4.04 -7.42
N LEU A 54 -2.98 5.08 -6.74
CA LEU A 54 -4.40 5.23 -6.44
C LEU A 54 -5.27 5.32 -7.70
N ALA A 55 -4.82 6.03 -8.73
CA ALA A 55 -5.52 6.11 -10.01
C ALA A 55 -5.60 4.74 -10.71
N ALA A 56 -4.51 3.95 -10.67
CA ALA A 56 -4.48 2.59 -11.22
C ALA A 56 -5.42 1.63 -10.47
N LEU A 57 -5.46 1.72 -9.14
CA LEU A 57 -6.41 0.98 -8.30
C LEU A 57 -7.86 1.35 -8.62
N ALA A 58 -8.16 2.66 -8.71
CA ALA A 58 -9.49 3.16 -9.06
C ALA A 58 -9.95 2.69 -10.45
N ALA A 59 -9.06 2.71 -11.45
CA ALA A 59 -9.33 2.17 -12.79
C ALA A 59 -9.65 0.66 -12.77
N SER A 60 -9.14 -0.06 -11.76
CA SER A 60 -9.39 -1.49 -11.54
C SER A 60 -10.63 -1.76 -10.67
N GLY A 61 -11.36 -0.71 -10.25
CA GLY A 61 -12.55 -0.80 -9.40
C GLY A 61 -12.24 -0.94 -7.91
N VAL A 62 -10.97 -0.77 -7.50
CA VAL A 62 -10.55 -0.75 -6.10
C VAL A 62 -10.67 0.68 -5.59
N VAL A 63 -11.43 0.89 -4.51
CA VAL A 63 -11.68 2.17 -3.90
C VAL A 63 -11.10 2.19 -2.48
N PRO A 64 -10.28 3.19 -2.13
CA PRO A 64 -9.81 3.34 -0.76
C PRO A 64 -10.97 3.72 0.17
N VAL A 65 -10.95 3.19 1.38
CA VAL A 65 -11.88 3.52 2.47
C VAL A 65 -11.08 4.19 3.57
N GLU A 66 -11.45 5.44 3.82
CA GLU A 66 -10.97 6.23 4.95
C GLU A 66 -12.19 6.76 5.69
N ASP A 67 -12.66 5.99 6.66
CA ASP A 67 -13.69 6.43 7.59
C ASP A 67 -13.01 7.09 8.81
N HIS A 68 -13.57 8.22 9.22
CA HIS A 68 -13.11 9.02 10.38
C HIS A 68 -14.19 9.13 11.47
N GLY A 69 -15.25 8.32 11.37
CA GLY A 69 -16.39 8.33 12.29
C GLY A 69 -16.21 7.36 13.46
N THR A 70 -17.30 6.70 13.82
CA THR A 70 -17.30 5.61 14.81
C THR A 70 -16.57 4.38 14.26
N VAL A 71 -15.89 3.65 15.14
CA VAL A 71 -15.26 2.38 14.78
C VAL A 71 -16.33 1.34 14.43
N ASP A 72 -16.41 0.92 13.16
CA ASP A 72 -17.19 -0.22 12.70
C ASP A 72 -16.29 -1.47 12.61
N PRO A 73 -16.51 -2.52 13.43
CA PRO A 73 -15.69 -3.73 13.40
C PRO A 73 -15.80 -4.54 12.10
N ALA A 74 -16.84 -4.31 11.28
CA ALA A 74 -16.96 -4.97 9.98
C ALA A 74 -16.05 -4.36 8.91
N ARG A 75 -15.57 -3.13 9.11
CA ARG A 75 -14.77 -2.37 8.14
C ARG A 75 -13.41 -1.93 8.68
N HIS A 76 -13.27 -1.86 10.00
CA HIS A 76 -12.08 -1.35 10.67
C HIS A 76 -11.43 -2.41 11.56
N SER A 77 -10.11 -2.39 11.59
CA SER A 77 -9.27 -3.15 12.50
C SER A 77 -8.60 -2.19 13.48
N VAL A 78 -8.88 -2.33 14.77
CA VAL A 78 -8.27 -1.47 15.80
C VAL A 78 -6.89 -2.02 16.14
N VAL A 79 -5.84 -1.30 15.70
CA VAL A 79 -4.44 -1.71 15.92
C VAL A 79 -3.81 -1.06 17.15
N ALA A 80 -4.40 0.03 17.63
CA ALA A 80 -3.97 0.72 18.83
C ALA A 80 -5.13 1.51 19.45
N THR A 81 -5.00 1.87 20.71
CA THR A 81 -5.94 2.74 21.41
C THR A 81 -5.24 4.02 21.86
N ARG A 82 -6.00 5.11 21.96
CA ARG A 82 -5.51 6.41 22.44
C ARG A 82 -6.51 6.98 23.43
N THR A 83 -6.01 7.60 24.49
CA THR A 83 -6.87 8.22 25.50
C THR A 83 -7.70 9.35 24.88
N ALA A 84 -9.01 9.29 25.07
CA ALA A 84 -9.96 10.27 24.58
C ALA A 84 -9.78 11.59 25.35
N PRO A 85 -9.63 12.74 24.65
CA PRO A 85 -9.57 14.05 25.32
C PRO A 85 -10.93 14.46 25.92
N SER A 86 -12.02 13.80 25.50
CA SER A 86 -13.37 14.02 26.01
C SER A 86 -14.20 12.74 25.91
N GLY A 87 -15.09 12.48 26.87
CA GLY A 87 -15.89 11.24 26.90
C GLY A 87 -16.87 11.06 25.73
N GLN A 88 -17.10 12.10 24.93
CA GLN A 88 -17.92 12.04 23.71
C GLN A 88 -17.22 11.35 22.52
N LEU A 89 -15.91 11.14 22.59
CA LEU A 89 -15.13 10.50 21.54
C LEU A 89 -14.89 9.01 21.82
N ARG A 90 -15.55 8.43 22.83
CA ARG A 90 -15.48 6.99 23.11
C ARG A 90 -15.85 6.21 21.84
N ASP A 91 -15.04 5.22 21.50
CA ASP A 91 -15.24 4.33 20.33
C ASP A 91 -15.18 5.07 18.97
N ALA A 92 -14.68 6.30 18.94
CA ALA A 92 -14.42 7.05 17.71
C ALA A 92 -13.01 6.78 17.18
N ILE A 93 -12.85 6.92 15.86
CA ILE A 93 -11.55 6.80 15.20
C ILE A 93 -10.70 8.01 15.57
N ALA A 94 -9.62 7.76 16.28
CA ALA A 94 -8.66 8.77 16.69
C ALA A 94 -7.70 9.12 15.55
N ALA A 95 -7.23 8.11 14.81
CA ALA A 95 -6.39 8.27 13.64
C ALA A 95 -6.49 7.03 12.75
N THR A 96 -6.21 7.20 11.46
CA THR A 96 -6.05 6.10 10.52
C THR A 96 -4.57 5.77 10.39
N VAL A 97 -4.20 4.54 10.70
CA VAL A 97 -2.82 4.03 10.53
C VAL A 97 -2.62 3.56 9.11
N ARG A 98 -3.60 2.83 8.56
CA ARG A 98 -3.60 2.41 7.15
C ARG A 98 -5.00 2.49 6.54
N PRO A 99 -5.11 2.97 5.29
CA PRO A 99 -6.39 2.97 4.57
C PRO A 99 -6.92 1.55 4.35
N GLY A 100 -8.24 1.40 4.39
CA GLY A 100 -8.92 0.18 3.94
C GLY A 100 -9.10 0.18 2.42
N TYR A 101 -9.43 -0.97 1.84
CA TYR A 101 -9.71 -1.07 0.40
C TYR A 101 -10.94 -1.95 0.14
N LEU A 102 -11.86 -1.41 -0.66
CA LEU A 102 -13.03 -2.12 -1.19
C LEU A 102 -12.84 -2.35 -2.68
N TRP A 103 -13.32 -3.47 -3.19
CA TRP A 103 -13.38 -3.75 -4.61
C TRP A 103 -14.76 -4.28 -4.97
N GLY A 104 -15.49 -3.56 -5.83
CA GLY A 104 -16.86 -3.92 -6.18
C GLY A 104 -17.84 -4.04 -4.99
N GLY A 105 -17.53 -3.41 -3.85
CA GLY A 105 -18.26 -3.55 -2.59
C GLY A 105 -17.80 -4.69 -1.68
N THR A 106 -16.88 -5.54 -2.14
CA THR A 106 -16.21 -6.55 -1.33
C THR A 106 -15.02 -5.93 -0.60
N LEU A 107 -14.94 -6.14 0.72
CA LEU A 107 -13.80 -5.70 1.52
C LEU A 107 -12.57 -6.54 1.17
N LEU A 108 -11.59 -5.91 0.53
CA LEU A 108 -10.28 -6.54 0.28
C LEU A 108 -9.42 -6.47 1.53
N ARG A 109 -9.51 -5.35 2.24
CA ARG A 109 -8.74 -5.10 3.45
C ARG A 109 -9.49 -4.14 4.38
N PRO A 110 -9.63 -4.45 5.67
CA PRO A 110 -10.15 -3.50 6.64
C PRO A 110 -9.18 -2.32 6.84
N GLN A 111 -9.72 -1.17 7.20
CA GLN A 111 -8.93 0.02 7.54
C GLN A 111 -8.31 -0.17 8.92
N GLU A 112 -7.00 0.05 9.06
CA GLU A 112 -6.33 0.00 10.36
C GLU A 112 -6.44 1.35 11.05
N VAL A 113 -7.05 1.36 12.24
CA VAL A 113 -7.37 2.60 12.97
C VAL A 113 -6.88 2.55 14.41
N VAL A 114 -6.60 3.73 14.95
CA VAL A 114 -6.43 3.96 16.38
C VAL A 114 -7.78 4.39 16.94
N ALA A 115 -8.31 3.70 17.95
CA ALA A 115 -9.59 4.04 18.57
C ALA A 115 -9.40 4.88 19.84
N TYR A 116 -10.33 5.79 20.14
CA TYR A 116 -10.35 6.53 21.39
C TYR A 116 -10.96 5.71 22.53
N VAL A 117 -10.24 5.61 23.66
CA VAL A 117 -10.68 4.94 24.90
C VAL A 117 -10.76 5.94 26.06
N LEU A 118 -11.69 5.72 27.00
CA LEU A 118 -11.84 6.61 28.15
C LEU A 118 -10.61 6.51 29.08
N PRO A 119 -10.11 7.63 29.62
CA PRO A 119 -9.09 7.59 30.66
C PRO A 119 -9.65 6.89 31.90
N GLY A 120 -9.07 5.74 32.27
CA GLY A 120 -9.39 5.03 33.51
C GLY A 120 -10.22 3.75 33.36
N GLU A 121 -10.56 3.30 32.15
CA GLU A 121 -10.87 1.88 31.94
C GLU A 121 -9.53 1.13 31.88
N PRO A 122 -9.25 0.18 32.80
CA PRO A 122 -8.05 -0.64 32.73
C PRO A 122 -8.06 -1.36 31.39
N GLU A 123 -6.88 -1.50 30.80
CA GLU A 123 -6.65 -2.15 29.53
C GLU A 123 -7.48 -3.45 29.46
N PRO A 124 -8.19 -3.75 28.36
CA PRO A 124 -8.59 -5.13 28.17
C PRO A 124 -7.29 -5.91 28.14
N ASP A 125 -7.03 -6.68 29.19
CA ASP A 125 -5.92 -7.62 29.30
C ASP A 125 -5.74 -8.25 27.92
N GLY A 126 -4.60 -7.96 27.30
CA GLY A 126 -4.18 -8.46 26.01
C GLY A 126 -3.85 -9.95 26.04
N THR A 127 -4.76 -10.76 26.61
CA THR A 127 -4.71 -12.22 26.60
C THR A 127 -6.14 -12.73 26.55
N GLY A 128 -6.78 -12.53 25.40
CA GLY A 128 -7.74 -13.50 24.90
C GLY A 128 -7.02 -14.81 24.66
N ARG A 129 -6.77 -15.55 25.74
CA ARG A 129 -6.61 -16.99 25.84
C ARG A 129 -6.36 -17.69 24.49
N THR A 130 -5.13 -17.61 23.99
CA THR A 130 -4.56 -18.70 23.17
C THR A 130 -3.89 -19.66 24.14
N ASP A 131 -4.71 -20.33 24.96
CA ASP A 131 -4.36 -21.69 25.36
C ASP A 131 -4.40 -22.48 24.03
N ASP A 132 -3.37 -23.29 23.77
CA ASP A 132 -3.16 -24.15 22.58
C ASP A 132 -2.35 -23.55 21.40
N VAL A 133 -1.06 -23.29 21.63
CA VAL A 133 -0.02 -23.48 20.58
C VAL A 133 1.30 -23.97 21.22
N ASP A 134 1.23 -25.11 21.90
CA ASP A 134 2.36 -26.04 22.01
C ASP A 134 2.40 -26.82 20.69
N ASP A 135 3.35 -26.50 19.81
CA ASP A 135 3.95 -27.34 18.75
C ASP A 135 4.63 -26.40 17.71
N VAL A 136 5.84 -25.91 18.03
CA VAL A 136 6.75 -25.31 17.05
C VAL A 136 8.05 -26.11 17.06
N ASP A 137 7.99 -27.33 16.55
CA ASP A 137 9.16 -28.14 16.20
C ASP A 137 8.96 -28.64 14.77
N ASP A 138 9.15 -27.73 13.81
CA ASP A 138 9.48 -28.05 12.41
C ASP A 138 10.03 -26.76 11.77
N VAL A 139 11.28 -26.45 12.08
CA VAL A 139 12.08 -25.47 11.33
C VAL A 139 12.39 -26.12 9.99
N ASN A 140 11.44 -26.01 9.05
CA ASN A 140 11.60 -26.56 7.71
C ASN A 140 12.84 -25.93 7.06
N ASP A 141 13.74 -26.81 6.61
CA ASP A 141 15.03 -26.53 6.01
C ASP A 141 14.99 -25.29 5.10
N ILE A 142 15.77 -24.27 5.46
CA ILE A 142 16.18 -23.22 4.52
C ILE A 142 17.27 -23.86 3.65
N ASP A 143 16.84 -24.68 2.68
CA ASP A 143 17.71 -25.16 1.62
C ASP A 143 17.91 -24.04 0.58
N ASP A 144 19.19 -23.79 0.30
CA ASP A 144 19.75 -23.08 -0.85
C ASP A 144 19.44 -21.58 -0.99
N VAL A 145 20.23 -20.78 -0.25
CA VAL A 145 20.62 -19.44 -0.73
C VAL A 145 21.43 -19.60 -2.01
N ASN A 146 20.74 -19.41 -3.13
CA ASN A 146 21.28 -19.37 -4.48
C ASN A 146 22.59 -18.56 -4.55
N ASP A 147 23.70 -19.24 -4.83
CA ASP A 147 24.98 -18.65 -5.24
C ASP A 147 24.71 -17.65 -6.37
N ILE A 148 24.80 -16.37 -6.05
CA ILE A 148 24.87 -15.31 -7.05
C ILE A 148 26.34 -15.22 -7.47
N ASP A 149 26.65 -15.85 -8.60
CA ASP A 149 27.94 -15.72 -9.30
C ASP A 149 28.35 -14.24 -9.41
N GLU A 150 29.60 -13.96 -9.08
CA GLU A 150 30.23 -12.65 -9.25
C GLU A 150 30.01 -12.15 -10.69
N VAL A 151 29.31 -11.02 -10.84
CA VAL A 151 29.20 -10.35 -12.13
C VAL A 151 30.57 -9.77 -12.50
N ASP A 152 31.16 -10.29 -13.56
CA ASP A 152 32.40 -9.81 -14.15
C ASP A 152 32.32 -8.30 -14.45
N LYS A 153 33.39 -7.59 -14.11
CA LYS A 153 33.54 -6.15 -14.33
C LYS A 153 33.44 -5.87 -15.83
N VAL A 154 32.46 -5.06 -16.23
CA VAL A 154 32.41 -4.52 -17.60
C VAL A 154 33.59 -3.57 -17.80
N ASP A 155 34.43 -3.86 -18.80
CA ASP A 155 35.50 -2.99 -19.26
C ASP A 155 34.93 -1.63 -19.70
N GLU A 156 35.63 -0.57 -19.31
CA GLU A 156 35.31 0.81 -19.67
C GLU A 156 35.34 0.94 -21.21
N VAL A 157 34.23 1.39 -21.82
CA VAL A 157 34.18 1.70 -23.24
C VAL A 157 34.89 3.02 -23.50
N ASP A 158 36.01 2.92 -24.20
CA ASP A 158 36.84 4.01 -24.67
C ASP A 158 36.14 4.85 -25.77
N GLU A 159 36.50 6.14 -25.77
CA GLU A 159 36.17 7.27 -26.63
C GLU A 159 35.08 7.18 -27.74
N VAL A 160 34.17 8.17 -27.72
CA VAL A 160 33.65 8.77 -28.95
C VAL A 160 34.09 10.23 -29.08
N CYS A 161 34.82 10.45 -30.17
CA CYS A 161 35.44 11.68 -30.61
C CYS A 161 34.42 12.70 -31.13
N ALA A 162 34.80 13.98 -30.99
CA ALA A 162 34.44 15.10 -31.84
C ALA A 162 32.95 15.52 -31.92
N THR A 163 32.59 16.52 -31.11
CA THR A 163 31.71 17.59 -31.61
C THR A 163 32.52 18.88 -31.70
N GLY A 164 32.58 19.40 -32.92
CA GLY A 164 33.51 20.43 -33.34
C GLY A 164 33.24 21.77 -32.68
N ALA A 165 34.35 22.49 -32.48
CA ALA A 165 34.35 23.92 -32.34
C ALA A 165 33.68 24.57 -33.57
N VAL A 166 32.73 25.46 -33.31
CA VAL A 166 32.54 26.65 -34.15
C VAL A 166 32.46 27.86 -33.22
N SER A 167 33.51 28.66 -33.31
CA SER A 167 33.58 30.04 -32.86
C SER A 167 32.55 30.90 -33.59
N GLU A 168 32.05 31.95 -32.95
CA GLU A 168 31.77 33.30 -33.50
C GLU A 168 31.03 34.08 -32.38
N GLU A 169 31.72 34.90 -31.58
CA GLU A 169 32.08 36.32 -31.80
C GLU A 169 30.89 37.28 -32.03
N GLY A 170 30.82 38.33 -31.20
CA GLY A 170 29.94 39.50 -31.34
C GLY A 170 28.56 39.30 -30.71
N ASP A 171 27.94 40.25 -30.01
CA ASP A 171 27.98 41.68 -30.19
C ASP A 171 27.45 42.44 -28.95
N THR A 172 27.63 43.74 -29.00
CA THR A 172 27.67 44.74 -27.96
C THR A 172 26.32 45.25 -27.45
N ARG A 173 26.30 45.57 -26.14
CA ARG A 173 25.73 46.78 -25.49
C ARG A 173 24.77 47.68 -26.30
N HIS A 174 23.53 47.82 -25.79
CA HIS A 174 22.63 49.01 -25.66
C HIS A 174 21.18 48.47 -25.74
N GLU A 175 20.24 48.88 -24.88
CA GLU A 175 19.79 50.24 -24.61
C GLU A 175 19.14 50.34 -23.21
#